data_AF-A0A2V9PDM8-F1
#
_entry.id   AF-A0A2V9PDM8-F1
#
_cell.length_a   1.000
_cell.length_b   1.000
_cell.length_c   1.000
_cell.angle_alpha   90.00
_cell.angle_beta   90.00
_cell.angle_gamma   90.00
#
_symmetry.space_group_name_H-M   'P 1'
#
loop_
_entity.id
_entity.type
_entity.pdbx_description
1 polymer ?
#
loop_
_entity_poly.entity_id
_entity_poly.type
_entity_poly.pdbx_seq_one_letter_code
_entity_poly.pdbx_strand_id
1 'polypeptide(L)'
;FDDGTYDFYKQAYPIVKRYGLPVTVYQTTYYSDRRLPVFNLICSYLLWKRRGSVFSNGKELGLNSTMDLRTEATRQATVTALMNLSAAQDLSALEKNEMACRLADLLGIDYASLVQKRILQLMGAQEIAELSRDGVDFQLHTHRHRMPKDESLFQKEIQDNRACLRAVSQKEAVHLCYPSGLYFQQFLPWLKAEGVISATTCDTGFATSRSNALPLPRFIDTTGRSGLEFESWLTGVGDWLAIRRAARQKYISPAD
;
A
#
# COMPACT_ATOMS: atom_id res chain seq x y z
N PHE A 1 8.93 -3.10 -5.06
CA PHE A 1 8.45 -1.89 -4.37
C PHE A 1 6.95 -1.81 -4.59
N ASP A 2 6.19 -1.48 -3.55
CA ASP A 2 4.72 -1.48 -3.60
C ASP A 2 4.20 -0.03 -3.56
N ASP A 3 2.91 0.15 -3.81
CA ASP A 3 2.17 1.43 -3.89
C ASP A 3 2.58 2.39 -5.02
N GLY A 4 3.86 2.47 -5.37
CA GLY A 4 4.35 3.39 -6.38
C GLY A 4 4.35 4.85 -5.90
N THR A 5 4.83 5.04 -4.68
CA THR A 5 5.01 6.34 -4.04
C THR A 5 6.11 7.18 -4.70
N TYR A 6 5.99 8.51 -4.61
CA TYR A 6 6.92 9.46 -5.24
C TYR A 6 8.35 9.39 -4.69
N ASP A 7 8.53 8.97 -3.44
CA ASP A 7 9.86 8.76 -2.86
C ASP A 7 10.64 7.64 -3.55
N PHE A 8 9.97 6.65 -4.15
CA PHE A 8 10.63 5.69 -5.04
C PHE A 8 11.32 6.42 -6.19
N TYR A 9 10.60 7.28 -6.91
CA TYR A 9 11.16 8.09 -8.00
C TYR A 9 12.29 9.00 -7.51
N LYS A 10 12.04 9.74 -6.43
CA LYS A 10 12.96 10.81 -6.01
C LYS A 10 14.20 10.31 -5.27
N GLN A 11 14.09 9.22 -4.52
CA GLN A 11 15.12 8.75 -3.60
C GLN A 11 15.62 7.34 -3.95
N ALA A 12 14.71 6.36 -4.07
CA ALA A 12 15.13 4.95 -4.20
C ALA A 12 15.69 4.63 -5.59
N TYR A 13 15.01 5.07 -6.66
CA TYR A 13 15.37 4.72 -8.03
C TYR A 13 16.77 5.20 -8.45
N PRO A 14 17.22 6.43 -8.13
CA PRO A 14 18.61 6.85 -8.40
C PRO A 14 19.66 5.88 -7.82
N ILE A 15 19.38 5.30 -6.65
CA ILE A 15 20.26 4.31 -6.02
C ILE A 15 20.19 2.99 -6.79
N VAL A 16 18.99 2.46 -7.04
CA VAL A 16 18.79 1.21 -7.81
C VAL A 16 19.48 1.28 -9.17
N LYS A 17 19.29 2.40 -9.88
CA LYS A 17 19.91 2.67 -11.19
C LYS A 17 21.43 2.66 -11.14
N ARG A 18 22.02 3.26 -10.10
CA ARG A 18 23.49 3.26 -9.90
C ARG A 18 24.07 1.85 -9.81
N TYR A 19 23.33 0.89 -9.24
CA TYR A 19 23.76 -0.50 -9.12
C TYR A 19 23.33 -1.39 -10.30
N GLY A 20 22.59 -0.85 -11.28
CA GLY A 20 22.16 -1.60 -12.47
C GLY A 20 21.21 -2.75 -12.15
N LEU A 21 20.48 -2.69 -11.03
CA LEU A 21 19.59 -3.76 -10.60
C LEU A 21 18.23 -3.64 -11.30
N PRO A 22 17.66 -4.74 -11.83
CA PRO A 22 16.28 -4.74 -12.31
C PRO A 22 15.33 -4.55 -11.12
N VAL A 23 14.23 -3.82 -11.34
CA VAL A 23 13.28 -3.50 -10.29
C VAL A 23 11.85 -3.49 -10.81
N THR A 24 10.94 -4.06 -10.01
CA THR A 24 9.50 -4.00 -10.22
C THR A 24 8.85 -3.06 -9.21
N VAL A 25 7.97 -2.20 -9.70
CA VAL A 25 7.05 -1.37 -8.91
C VAL A 25 5.62 -1.86 -9.15
N TYR A 26 4.97 -2.33 -8.09
CA TYR A 26 3.53 -2.59 -8.11
C TYR A 26 2.80 -1.27 -7.84
N GLN A 27 2.20 -0.69 -8.89
CA GLN A 27 1.67 0.66 -8.87
C GLN A 27 0.16 0.67 -8.66
N THR A 28 -0.32 1.34 -7.62
CA THR A 28 -1.74 1.72 -7.54
C THR A 28 -1.94 3.05 -8.28
N THR A 29 -3.07 3.24 -8.96
CA THR A 29 -3.17 4.29 -10.00
C THR A 29 -4.20 5.38 -9.71
N TYR A 30 -5.11 5.19 -8.76
CA TYR A 30 -6.16 6.17 -8.49
C TYR A 30 -5.60 7.54 -8.07
N TYR A 31 -4.51 7.62 -7.31
CA TYR A 31 -3.95 8.93 -6.94
C TYR A 31 -2.89 9.48 -7.92
N SER A 32 -2.42 8.69 -8.90
CA SER A 32 -1.34 9.08 -9.81
C SER A 32 -1.65 10.33 -10.64
N ASP A 33 -2.89 10.48 -11.11
CA ASP A 33 -3.27 11.62 -11.95
C ASP A 33 -3.68 12.88 -11.16
N ARG A 34 -3.66 12.80 -9.83
CA ARG A 34 -4.24 13.83 -8.95
C ARG A 34 -3.18 14.67 -8.22
N ARG A 35 -1.95 14.14 -8.05
CA ARG A 35 -0.88 14.76 -7.24
C ARG A 35 -1.33 15.15 -5.83
N LEU A 36 -2.19 14.33 -5.23
CA LEU A 36 -2.68 14.46 -3.86
C LEU A 36 -2.15 13.31 -3.00
N PRO A 37 -1.94 13.52 -1.69
CA PRO A 37 -1.60 12.43 -0.80
C PRO A 37 -2.69 11.37 -0.75
N VAL A 38 -2.31 10.10 -0.57
CA VAL A 38 -3.27 9.02 -0.35
C VAL A 38 -3.99 9.25 0.98
N PHE A 39 -5.32 9.43 0.92
CA PHE A 39 -6.13 9.96 2.01
C PHE A 39 -5.96 9.25 3.36
N ASN A 40 -6.07 7.91 3.42
CA ASN A 40 -5.92 7.17 4.68
C ASN A 40 -4.50 7.29 5.25
N LEU A 41 -3.48 7.29 4.39
CA LEU A 41 -2.09 7.39 4.80
C LEU A 41 -1.80 8.77 5.39
N ILE A 42 -2.25 9.84 4.72
CA ILE A 42 -1.99 11.21 5.20
C ILE A 42 -2.76 11.49 6.49
N CYS A 43 -4.01 11.01 6.64
CA CYS A 43 -4.74 11.09 7.89
C CYS A 43 -4.00 10.37 9.04
N SER A 44 -3.53 9.15 8.80
CA SER A 44 -2.74 8.40 9.79
C SER A 44 -1.47 9.15 10.19
N TYR A 45 -0.75 9.71 9.22
CA TYR A 45 0.46 10.49 9.45
C TYR A 45 0.22 11.76 10.28
N LEU A 46 -0.83 12.53 9.95
CA LEU A 46 -1.20 13.75 10.69
C LEU A 46 -1.52 13.42 12.16
N LEU A 47 -2.29 12.36 12.41
CA LEU A 47 -2.62 11.92 13.76
C LEU A 47 -1.37 11.41 14.51
N TRP A 48 -0.47 10.70 13.84
CA TRP A 48 0.81 10.27 14.42
C TRP A 48 1.75 11.44 14.76
N LYS A 49 1.75 12.51 13.96
CA LYS A 49 2.50 13.74 14.25
C LYS A 49 2.05 14.44 15.53
N ARG A 50 0.81 14.20 15.98
CA ARG A 50 0.26 14.66 17.26
C ARG A 50 0.01 13.52 18.25
N ARG A 51 0.76 12.42 18.13
CA ARG A 51 0.70 11.33 19.11
C ARG A 51 0.97 11.86 20.53
N GLY A 52 0.24 11.34 21.51
CA GLY A 52 0.36 11.76 22.91
C GLY A 52 -0.57 12.90 23.30
N SER A 53 -1.29 13.51 22.36
CA SER A 53 -2.23 14.61 22.60
C SER A 53 -3.69 14.14 22.60
N VAL A 54 -4.57 14.95 23.18
CA VAL A 54 -6.03 14.77 23.14
C VAL A 54 -6.64 16.09 22.66
N PHE A 55 -7.60 16.01 21.75
CA PHE A 55 -8.29 17.17 21.18
C PHE A 55 -9.80 17.05 21.43
N SER A 56 -10.46 18.15 21.78
CA SER A 56 -11.90 18.19 22.10
C SER A 56 -12.79 18.73 20.96
N ASN A 57 -12.22 18.88 19.77
CA ASN A 57 -12.85 19.47 18.59
C ASN A 57 -13.14 18.45 17.47
N GLY A 58 -13.21 17.15 17.77
CA GLY A 58 -13.43 16.13 16.74
C GLY A 58 -14.78 16.25 16.00
N LYS A 59 -15.79 16.88 16.64
CA LYS A 59 -17.08 17.20 16.00
C LYS A 59 -16.94 18.07 14.75
N GLU A 60 -15.92 18.90 14.67
CA GLU A 60 -15.66 19.74 13.50
C GLU A 60 -15.29 18.91 12.25
N LEU A 61 -14.92 17.65 12.41
CA LEU A 61 -14.67 16.68 11.33
C LEU A 61 -15.79 15.64 11.18
N GLY A 62 -16.92 15.81 11.88
CA GLY A 62 -17.97 14.79 11.95
C GLY A 62 -17.59 13.57 12.80
N LEU A 63 -16.55 13.67 13.63
CA LEU A 63 -16.10 12.61 14.53
C LEU A 63 -16.68 12.77 15.94
N ASN A 64 -16.36 11.82 16.82
CA ASN A 64 -16.59 11.96 18.25
C ASN A 64 -15.99 13.26 18.78
N SER A 65 -16.61 13.87 19.80
CA SER A 65 -16.15 15.13 20.37
C SER A 65 -14.67 15.11 20.78
N THR A 66 -14.22 13.99 21.32
CA THR A 66 -12.84 13.83 21.78
C THR A 66 -12.06 12.93 20.81
N MET A 67 -10.97 13.46 20.25
CA MET A 67 -9.96 12.70 19.52
C MET A 67 -8.77 12.42 20.44
N ASP A 68 -8.68 11.18 20.94
CA ASP A 68 -7.56 10.72 21.75
C ASP A 68 -6.45 10.15 20.85
N LEU A 69 -5.30 10.83 20.75
CA LEU A 69 -4.20 10.42 19.90
C LEU A 69 -3.05 9.78 20.68
N ARG A 70 -3.24 9.44 21.96
CA ARG A 70 -2.17 8.89 22.81
C ARG A 70 -1.74 7.50 22.35
N THR A 71 -2.69 6.63 22.02
CA THR A 71 -2.41 5.24 21.64
C THR A 71 -2.51 5.01 20.14
N GLU A 72 -1.87 3.95 19.64
CA GLU A 72 -2.02 3.54 18.25
C GLU A 72 -3.45 3.12 17.93
N ALA A 73 -4.08 2.33 18.80
CA ALA A 73 -5.45 1.87 18.64
C ALA A 73 -6.44 3.04 18.50
N THR A 74 -6.31 4.08 19.33
CA THR A 74 -7.21 5.23 19.26
C THR A 74 -6.97 6.08 18.00
N ARG A 75 -5.71 6.28 17.58
CA ARG A 75 -5.41 6.92 16.29
C ARG A 75 -5.99 6.14 15.12
N GLN A 76 -5.83 4.81 15.13
CA GLN A 76 -6.37 3.94 14.07
C GLN A 76 -7.90 3.99 14.02
N ALA A 77 -8.57 4.01 15.18
CA ALA A 77 -10.02 4.18 15.26
C ALA A 77 -10.47 5.51 14.64
N THR A 78 -9.72 6.60 14.87
CA THR A 78 -9.97 7.90 14.23
C THR A 78 -9.81 7.84 12.71
N VAL A 79 -8.76 7.20 12.19
CA VAL A 79 -8.58 7.00 10.74
C VAL A 79 -9.75 6.21 10.16
N THR A 80 -10.15 5.11 10.80
CA THR A 80 -11.29 4.29 10.36
C THR A 80 -12.58 5.11 10.33
N ALA A 81 -12.84 5.95 11.33
CA ALA A 81 -14.01 6.81 11.36
C ALA A 81 -14.00 7.83 10.19
N LEU A 82 -12.87 8.48 9.92
CA LEU A 82 -12.72 9.38 8.76
C LEU A 82 -12.94 8.66 7.43
N MET A 83 -12.40 7.45 7.29
CA MET A 83 -12.60 6.62 6.10
C MET A 83 -14.07 6.27 5.90
N ASN A 84 -14.75 5.84 6.97
CA ASN A 84 -16.17 5.50 6.92
C ASN A 84 -17.04 6.72 6.57
N LEU A 85 -16.75 7.89 7.14
CA LEU A 85 -17.43 9.14 6.78
C LEU A 85 -17.21 9.49 5.31
N SER A 86 -15.96 9.41 4.83
CA SER A 86 -15.65 9.70 3.43
C SER A 86 -16.33 8.74 2.45
N ALA A 87 -16.54 7.48 2.85
CA ALA A 87 -17.23 6.48 2.04
C ALA A 87 -18.75 6.68 2.07
N ALA A 88 -19.32 6.96 3.25
CA ALA A 88 -20.75 7.22 3.40
C ALA A 88 -21.23 8.47 2.64
N GLN A 89 -20.34 9.44 2.44
CA GLN A 89 -20.61 10.66 1.66
C GLN A 89 -20.14 10.56 0.20
N ASP A 90 -19.62 9.41 -0.23
CA ASP A 90 -19.05 9.18 -1.57
C ASP A 90 -18.04 10.26 -2.02
N LEU A 91 -17.17 10.69 -1.10
CA LEU A 91 -16.27 11.81 -1.35
C LEU A 91 -15.26 11.49 -2.47
N SER A 92 -15.10 12.44 -3.38
CA SER A 92 -14.04 12.47 -4.38
C SER A 92 -12.66 12.60 -3.72
N ALA A 93 -11.60 12.39 -4.52
CA ALA A 93 -10.23 12.58 -4.04
C ALA A 93 -9.93 14.02 -3.60
N LEU A 94 -10.56 15.02 -4.23
CA LEU A 94 -10.41 16.43 -3.87
C LEU A 94 -11.08 16.72 -2.52
N GLU A 95 -12.32 16.26 -2.33
CA GLU A 95 -13.04 16.42 -1.05
C GLU A 95 -12.36 15.67 0.09
N LYS A 96 -11.79 14.48 -0.18
CA LYS A 96 -10.92 13.77 0.78
C LYS A 96 -9.69 14.58 1.14
N ASN A 97 -9.05 15.24 0.19
CA ASN A 97 -7.91 16.11 0.43
C ASN A 97 -8.31 17.36 1.25
N GLU A 98 -9.48 17.95 0.99
CA GLU A 98 -10.03 19.04 1.82
C GLU A 98 -10.30 18.59 3.26
N MET A 99 -10.86 17.39 3.45
CA MET A 99 -11.02 16.80 4.77
C MET A 99 -9.67 16.59 5.49
N ALA A 100 -8.64 16.13 4.77
CA ALA A 100 -7.29 16.01 5.32
C ALA A 100 -6.68 17.39 5.68
N CYS A 101 -6.96 18.43 4.89
CA CYS A 101 -6.56 19.80 5.18
C CYS A 101 -7.21 20.30 6.47
N ARG A 102 -8.53 20.14 6.63
CA ARG A 102 -9.25 20.49 7.86
C ARG A 102 -8.72 19.74 9.08
N LEU A 103 -8.39 18.45 8.91
CA LEU A 103 -7.74 17.67 9.97
C LEU A 103 -6.39 18.27 10.35
N ALA A 104 -5.57 18.63 9.36
CA ALA A 104 -4.27 19.25 9.62
C ALA A 104 -4.40 20.60 10.34
N ASP A 105 -5.37 21.44 9.95
CA ASP A 105 -5.65 22.73 10.59
C ASP A 105 -6.01 22.56 12.06
N LEU A 106 -6.89 21.61 12.39
CA LEU A 106 -7.28 21.30 13.78
C LEU A 106 -6.09 20.80 14.61
N LEU A 107 -5.14 20.14 13.96
CA LEU A 107 -3.91 19.65 14.58
C LEU A 107 -2.79 20.71 14.54
N GLY A 108 -3.01 21.89 13.96
CA GLY A 108 -2.00 22.94 13.77
C GLY A 108 -0.80 22.48 12.94
N ILE A 109 -1.02 21.68 11.91
CA ILE A 109 0.01 21.16 11.00
C ILE A 109 -0.09 21.89 9.67
N ASP A 110 1.05 22.39 9.15
CA ASP A 110 1.14 22.97 7.81
C ASP A 110 0.96 21.90 6.73
N TYR A 111 -0.29 21.75 6.26
CA TYR A 111 -0.65 20.77 5.23
C TYR A 111 -0.04 21.10 3.87
N ALA A 112 0.00 22.38 3.51
CA ALA A 112 0.52 22.85 2.23
C ALA A 112 1.99 22.44 2.06
N SER A 113 2.81 22.55 3.12
CA SER A 113 4.19 22.07 3.10
C SER A 113 4.30 20.57 2.86
N LEU A 114 3.40 19.75 3.42
CA LEU A 114 3.40 18.29 3.21
C LEU A 114 3.06 17.93 1.76
N VAL A 115 2.06 18.60 1.19
CA VAL A 115 1.67 18.44 -0.22
C VAL A 115 2.79 18.89 -1.15
N GLN A 116 3.43 20.04 -0.88
CA GLN A 116 4.55 20.54 -1.67
C GLN A 116 5.76 19.58 -1.66
N LYS A 117 6.04 18.96 -0.50
CA LYS A 117 7.08 17.93 -0.35
C LYS A 117 6.69 16.58 -0.94
N ARG A 118 5.45 16.43 -1.43
CA ARG A 118 4.87 15.20 -1.98
C ARG A 118 4.92 14.02 -1.01
N ILE A 119 4.73 14.31 0.28
CA ILE A 119 4.63 13.28 1.31
C ILE A 119 3.40 12.42 1.05
N LEU A 120 3.60 11.09 0.99
CA LEU A 120 2.54 10.09 0.76
C LEU A 120 1.76 10.29 -0.54
N GLN A 121 2.37 10.92 -1.53
CA GLN A 121 1.84 10.99 -2.90
C GLN A 121 2.40 9.86 -3.75
N LEU A 122 1.63 9.48 -4.76
CA LEU A 122 2.08 8.53 -5.78
C LEU A 122 2.90 9.23 -6.87
N MET A 123 3.67 8.44 -7.61
CA MET A 123 4.22 8.87 -8.89
C MET A 123 3.09 9.21 -9.87
N GLY A 124 3.28 10.28 -10.63
CA GLY A 124 2.39 10.68 -11.71
C GLY A 124 2.80 10.08 -13.06
N ALA A 125 1.94 10.24 -14.08
CA ALA A 125 2.13 9.67 -15.41
C ALA A 125 3.50 9.95 -16.03
N GLN A 126 4.01 11.18 -15.93
CA GLN A 126 5.32 11.57 -16.48
C GLN A 126 6.48 10.84 -15.80
N GLU A 127 6.41 10.68 -14.47
CA GLU A 127 7.44 9.98 -13.68
C GLU A 127 7.44 8.49 -13.98
N ILE A 128 6.24 7.88 -14.06
CA ILE A 128 6.10 6.47 -14.44
C ILE A 128 6.65 6.23 -15.85
N ALA A 129 6.31 7.09 -16.81
CA ALA A 129 6.80 6.98 -18.19
C ALA A 129 8.31 7.21 -18.32
N GLU A 130 8.90 8.08 -17.50
CA GLU A 130 10.36 8.23 -17.41
C GLU A 130 11.02 6.95 -16.91
N LEU A 131 10.59 6.45 -15.75
CA LEU A 131 11.19 5.26 -15.14
C LEU A 131 10.97 4.00 -15.99
N SER A 132 9.83 3.89 -16.67
CA SER A 132 9.55 2.77 -17.54
C SER A 132 10.50 2.73 -18.75
N ARG A 133 10.82 3.89 -19.35
CA ARG A 133 11.83 4.00 -20.42
C ARG A 133 13.23 3.63 -19.93
N ASP A 134 13.52 3.90 -18.67
CA ASP A 134 14.80 3.53 -18.04
C ASP A 134 14.82 2.07 -17.51
N GLY A 135 13.81 1.27 -17.83
CA GLY A 135 13.79 -0.18 -17.56
C GLY A 135 13.13 -0.62 -16.26
N VAL A 136 12.48 0.29 -15.51
CA VAL A 136 11.62 -0.11 -14.37
C VAL A 136 10.39 -0.85 -14.89
N ASP A 137 10.12 -2.00 -14.27
CA ASP A 137 8.95 -2.82 -14.58
C ASP A 137 7.75 -2.40 -13.72
N PHE A 138 6.72 -1.83 -14.34
CA PHE A 138 5.50 -1.41 -13.64
C PHE A 138 4.41 -2.47 -13.74
N GLN A 139 3.92 -2.91 -12.59
CA GLN A 139 3.00 -4.03 -12.45
C GLN A 139 1.79 -3.66 -11.59
N LEU A 140 0.80 -4.54 -11.50
CA LEU A 140 -0.53 -4.23 -10.96
C LEU A 140 -0.51 -4.16 -9.42
N HIS A 141 -1.19 -3.16 -8.87
CA HIS A 141 -1.48 -3.07 -7.43
C HIS A 141 -2.91 -2.61 -7.14
N THR A 142 -3.83 -2.91 -8.07
CA THR A 142 -5.23 -2.45 -8.11
C THR A 142 -5.37 -0.94 -8.24
N HIS A 143 -6.52 -0.47 -8.73
CA HIS A 143 -6.66 0.95 -9.05
C HIS A 143 -6.74 1.79 -7.78
N ARG A 144 -7.54 1.37 -6.78
CA ARG A 144 -7.85 2.12 -5.54
C ARG A 144 -7.25 1.47 -4.29
N HIS A 145 -6.24 0.62 -4.46
CA HIS A 145 -5.57 -0.12 -3.38
C HIS A 145 -6.57 -0.88 -2.48
N ARG A 146 -7.44 -1.69 -3.12
CA ARG A 146 -8.48 -2.47 -2.44
C ARG A 146 -8.76 -3.79 -3.14
N MET A 147 -9.29 -4.74 -2.38
CA MET A 147 -9.57 -6.11 -2.81
C MET A 147 -11.03 -6.48 -2.50
N PRO A 148 -12.01 -5.98 -3.30
CA PRO A 148 -13.42 -6.24 -3.03
C PRO A 148 -13.74 -7.74 -3.18
N LYS A 149 -14.73 -8.21 -2.40
CA LYS A 149 -15.23 -9.60 -2.45
C LYS A 149 -16.30 -9.83 -3.52
N ASP A 150 -16.67 -8.78 -4.24
CA ASP A 150 -17.52 -8.85 -5.42
C ASP A 150 -16.64 -8.98 -6.67
N GLU A 151 -16.93 -9.98 -7.50
CA GLU A 151 -16.12 -10.31 -8.69
C GLU A 151 -16.07 -9.16 -9.70
N SER A 152 -17.22 -8.52 -9.96
CA SER A 152 -17.30 -7.44 -10.94
C SER A 152 -16.48 -6.21 -10.51
N LEU A 153 -16.56 -5.85 -9.23
CA LEU A 153 -15.77 -4.77 -8.66
C LEU A 153 -14.28 -5.13 -8.62
N PHE A 154 -13.94 -6.39 -8.34
CA PHE A 154 -12.57 -6.87 -8.33
C PHE A 154 -11.92 -6.77 -9.72
N GLN A 155 -12.61 -7.29 -10.74
CA GLN A 155 -12.17 -7.21 -12.13
C GLN A 155 -12.00 -5.77 -12.56
N LYS A 156 -12.96 -4.89 -12.21
CA LYS A 156 -12.86 -3.47 -12.50
C LYS A 156 -11.64 -2.80 -11.87
N GLU A 157 -11.27 -3.16 -10.64
CA GLU A 157 -10.04 -2.65 -10.00
C GLU A 157 -8.76 -3.04 -10.76
N ILE A 158 -8.71 -4.23 -11.34
CA ILE A 158 -7.58 -4.69 -12.16
C ILE A 158 -7.58 -4.01 -13.53
N GLN A 159 -8.74 -3.97 -14.19
CA GLN A 159 -8.89 -3.38 -15.52
C GLN A 159 -8.60 -1.89 -15.52
N ASP A 160 -9.16 -1.12 -14.57
CA ASP A 160 -8.89 0.31 -14.42
C ASP A 160 -7.39 0.55 -14.15
N ASN A 161 -6.74 -0.30 -13.34
CA ASN A 161 -5.31 -0.20 -13.03
C ASN A 161 -4.43 -0.48 -14.25
N ARG A 162 -4.71 -1.57 -14.96
CA ARG A 162 -4.01 -1.95 -16.18
C ARG A 162 -4.19 -0.92 -17.29
N ALA A 163 -5.38 -0.35 -17.44
CA ALA A 163 -5.65 0.70 -18.42
C ALA A 163 -4.81 1.95 -18.16
N CYS A 164 -4.72 2.41 -16.91
CA CYS A 164 -3.83 3.52 -16.53
C CYS A 164 -2.36 3.20 -16.85
N LEU A 165 -1.88 2.01 -16.49
CA LEU A 165 -0.48 1.63 -16.74
C LEU A 165 -0.15 1.52 -18.23
N ARG A 166 -1.02 0.92 -19.04
CA ARG A 166 -0.82 0.82 -20.50
C ARG A 166 -0.59 2.17 -21.18
N ALA A 167 -1.12 3.27 -20.63
CA ALA A 167 -0.92 4.61 -21.17
C ALA A 167 0.48 5.19 -20.88
N VAL A 168 1.21 4.65 -19.92
CA VAL A 168 2.47 5.24 -19.40
C VAL A 168 3.64 4.26 -19.33
N SER A 169 3.41 2.94 -19.34
CA SER A 169 4.47 1.91 -19.28
C SER A 169 4.70 1.25 -20.64
N GLN A 170 5.94 0.84 -20.89
CA GLN A 170 6.32 0.17 -22.15
C GLN A 170 5.84 -1.28 -22.25
N LYS A 171 5.53 -1.91 -21.11
CA LYS A 171 5.12 -3.31 -21.02
C LYS A 171 3.71 -3.42 -20.48
N GLU A 172 3.03 -4.48 -20.89
CA GLU A 172 1.74 -4.84 -20.33
C GLU A 172 1.91 -5.41 -18.91
N ALA A 173 1.09 -4.91 -17.98
CA ALA A 173 1.13 -5.35 -16.60
C ALA A 173 0.33 -6.66 -16.41
N VAL A 174 1.05 -7.74 -16.14
CA VAL A 174 0.56 -9.13 -16.01
C VAL A 174 0.86 -9.75 -14.65
N HIS A 175 1.62 -9.05 -13.81
CA HIS A 175 1.93 -9.43 -12.45
C HIS A 175 1.17 -8.53 -11.48
N LEU A 176 0.76 -9.07 -10.33
CA LEU A 176 0.04 -8.32 -9.30
C LEU A 176 0.74 -8.40 -7.95
N CYS A 177 0.61 -7.38 -7.12
CA CYS A 177 0.83 -7.51 -5.69
C CYS A 177 -0.50 -7.27 -4.99
N TYR A 178 -0.88 -8.12 -4.04
CA TYR A 178 -2.11 -7.93 -3.28
C TYR A 178 -1.96 -6.73 -2.33
N PRO A 179 -2.81 -5.69 -2.43
CA PRO A 179 -2.87 -4.61 -1.45
C PRO A 179 -2.93 -5.16 -0.03
N SER A 180 -2.01 -4.70 0.82
CA SER A 180 -1.88 -5.15 2.21
C SER A 180 -1.69 -6.67 2.40
N GLY A 181 -1.34 -7.41 1.33
CA GLY A 181 -1.26 -8.87 1.36
C GLY A 181 -2.60 -9.58 1.55
N LEU A 182 -3.73 -8.89 1.38
CA LEU A 182 -5.06 -9.47 1.58
C LEU A 182 -5.50 -10.28 0.35
N TYR A 183 -5.70 -11.58 0.52
CA TYR A 183 -6.21 -12.45 -0.53
C TYR A 183 -7.15 -13.53 0.02
N PHE A 184 -8.03 -14.04 -0.84
CA PHE A 184 -8.91 -15.17 -0.57
C PHE A 184 -8.81 -16.17 -1.73
N GLN A 185 -9.13 -17.45 -1.48
CA GLN A 185 -9.06 -18.50 -2.51
C GLN A 185 -9.92 -18.16 -3.75
N GLN A 186 -11.06 -17.50 -3.54
CA GLN A 186 -11.95 -17.05 -4.63
C GLN A 186 -11.29 -16.05 -5.60
N PHE A 187 -10.24 -15.33 -5.19
CA PHE A 187 -9.58 -14.34 -6.05
C PHE A 187 -8.70 -14.98 -7.14
N LEU A 188 -8.19 -16.18 -6.90
CA LEU A 188 -7.27 -16.85 -7.82
C LEU A 188 -7.88 -17.10 -9.21
N PRO A 189 -9.09 -17.69 -9.35
CA PRO A 189 -9.71 -17.83 -10.67
C PRO A 189 -10.01 -16.48 -11.34
N TRP A 190 -10.39 -15.44 -10.57
CA TRP A 190 -10.66 -14.11 -11.11
C TRP A 190 -9.40 -13.45 -11.68
N LEU A 191 -8.26 -13.59 -10.99
CA LEU A 191 -6.97 -13.12 -11.49
C LEU A 191 -6.57 -13.83 -12.80
N LYS A 192 -6.78 -15.14 -12.88
CA LYS A 192 -6.53 -15.90 -14.11
C LYS A 192 -7.41 -15.43 -15.27
N ALA A 193 -8.69 -15.19 -15.02
CA ALA A 193 -9.61 -14.65 -16.01
C ALA A 193 -9.17 -13.27 -16.52
N GLU A 194 -8.59 -12.46 -15.64
CA GLU A 194 -7.98 -11.16 -15.97
C GLU A 194 -6.56 -11.26 -16.56
N GLY A 195 -6.06 -12.46 -16.87
CA GLY A 195 -4.74 -12.66 -17.48
C GLY A 195 -3.56 -12.34 -16.56
N VAL A 196 -3.76 -12.33 -15.24
CA VAL A 196 -2.67 -12.20 -14.27
C VAL A 196 -1.95 -13.55 -14.13
N ILE A 197 -0.63 -13.55 -14.37
CA ILE A 197 0.17 -14.78 -14.42
C ILE A 197 0.95 -15.05 -13.14
N SER A 198 1.23 -14.00 -12.35
CA SER A 198 1.71 -14.17 -10.98
C SER A 198 1.21 -13.07 -10.06
N ALA A 199 1.10 -13.36 -8.77
CA ALA A 199 0.75 -12.38 -7.78
C ALA A 199 1.46 -12.60 -6.43
N THR A 200 1.97 -11.53 -5.84
CA THR A 200 2.75 -11.58 -4.59
C THR A 200 1.95 -11.14 -3.37
N THR A 201 2.13 -11.84 -2.25
CA THR A 201 1.47 -11.56 -0.96
C THR A 201 2.44 -10.89 0.02
N CYS A 202 2.00 -10.74 1.27
CA CYS A 202 2.86 -10.38 2.40
C CYS A 202 3.23 -11.59 3.27
N ASP A 203 2.88 -12.81 2.83
CA ASP A 203 3.27 -14.03 3.53
C ASP A 203 4.78 -14.16 3.47
N THR A 204 5.39 -14.33 4.64
CA THR A 204 6.83 -14.35 4.73
C THR A 204 7.37 -15.69 4.23
N GLY A 205 8.26 -15.65 3.24
CA GLY A 205 8.97 -16.83 2.76
C GLY A 205 9.60 -16.63 1.38
N PHE A 206 10.29 -17.65 0.90
CA PHE A 206 10.84 -17.66 -0.46
C PHE A 206 9.90 -18.25 -1.51
N ALA A 207 9.78 -17.53 -2.62
CA ALA A 207 9.21 -18.06 -3.84
C ALA A 207 10.17 -19.05 -4.49
N THR A 208 9.65 -20.19 -4.95
CA THR A 208 10.38 -21.19 -5.72
C THR A 208 9.59 -21.56 -6.98
N SER A 209 10.19 -22.32 -7.89
CA SER A 209 9.48 -22.84 -9.07
C SER A 209 8.32 -23.79 -8.74
N ARG A 210 8.21 -24.25 -7.48
CA ARG A 210 7.11 -25.09 -6.99
C ARG A 210 6.00 -24.28 -6.30
N SER A 211 6.23 -22.99 -6.04
CA SER A 211 5.24 -22.13 -5.41
C SER A 211 4.05 -21.93 -6.35
N ASN A 212 2.85 -21.82 -5.80
CA ASN A 212 1.72 -21.35 -6.58
C ASN A 212 2.01 -19.91 -7.03
N ALA A 213 1.92 -19.65 -8.34
CA ALA A 213 2.31 -18.36 -8.92
C ALA A 213 1.41 -17.20 -8.47
N LEU A 214 0.19 -17.47 -8.01
CA LEU A 214 -0.79 -16.42 -7.67
C LEU A 214 -0.82 -16.03 -6.19
N PRO A 215 -0.26 -16.79 -5.25
CA PRO A 215 0.09 -16.28 -3.93
C PRO A 215 1.57 -16.53 -3.62
N LEU A 216 2.46 -15.80 -4.31
CA LEU A 216 3.89 -15.87 -4.08
C LEU A 216 4.27 -15.20 -2.76
N PRO A 217 5.00 -15.87 -1.86
CA PRO A 217 5.48 -15.27 -0.63
C PRO A 217 6.59 -14.26 -0.91
N ARG A 218 6.81 -13.33 0.03
CA ARG A 218 7.87 -12.32 -0.03
C ARG A 218 8.46 -12.07 1.34
N PHE A 219 9.71 -11.63 1.37
CA PHE A 219 10.25 -10.94 2.54
C PHE A 219 9.80 -9.47 2.50
N ILE A 220 9.12 -9.02 3.57
CA ILE A 220 8.68 -7.62 3.72
C ILE A 220 9.70 -6.86 4.55
N ASP A 221 10.45 -5.99 3.88
CA ASP A 221 11.42 -5.09 4.49
C ASP A 221 10.74 -3.79 4.93
N THR A 222 11.01 -3.37 6.17
CA THR A 222 10.47 -2.13 6.74
C THR A 222 11.50 -1.51 7.67
N THR A 223 11.30 -0.25 8.08
CA THR A 223 12.17 0.42 9.05
C THR A 223 12.19 -0.24 10.44
N GLY A 224 11.28 -1.18 10.71
CA GLY A 224 11.28 -1.98 11.94
C GLY A 224 12.23 -3.18 11.89
N ARG A 225 12.81 -3.49 10.73
CA ARG A 225 13.76 -4.60 10.55
C ARG A 225 15.19 -4.13 10.80
N SER A 226 15.96 -4.98 11.47
CA SER A 226 17.40 -4.77 11.62
C SER A 226 18.17 -5.21 10.36
N GLY A 227 19.36 -4.65 10.16
CA GLY A 227 20.27 -5.11 9.09
C GLY A 227 20.61 -6.59 9.20
N LEU A 228 20.76 -7.12 10.42
CA LEU A 228 21.01 -8.55 10.66
C LEU A 228 19.83 -9.42 10.23
N GLU A 229 18.59 -9.00 10.49
CA GLU A 229 17.42 -9.72 9.99
C GLU A 229 17.43 -9.73 8.46
N PHE A 230 17.66 -8.60 7.81
CA PHE A 230 17.75 -8.52 6.35
C PHE A 230 18.84 -9.46 5.78
N GLU A 231 20.05 -9.43 6.33
CA GLU A 231 21.15 -10.32 5.93
C GLU A 231 20.81 -11.80 6.15
N SER A 232 20.09 -12.13 7.24
CA SER A 232 19.64 -13.51 7.48
C SER A 232 18.69 -14.00 6.39
N TRP A 233 17.85 -13.11 5.84
CA TRP A 233 16.99 -13.41 4.71
C TRP A 233 17.80 -13.52 3.42
N LEU A 234 18.81 -12.67 3.17
CA LEU A 234 19.64 -12.81 1.98
C LEU A 234 20.41 -14.14 1.92
N THR A 235 20.79 -14.70 3.07
CA THR A 235 21.51 -15.97 3.17
C THR A 235 20.59 -17.20 3.26
N GLY A 236 19.27 -17.00 3.38
CA GLY A 236 18.27 -18.06 3.54
C GLY A 236 18.14 -18.65 4.95
N VAL A 237 18.96 -18.21 5.90
CA VAL A 237 18.84 -18.60 7.31
C VAL A 237 17.52 -18.11 7.91
N GLY A 238 17.08 -16.90 7.54
CA GLY A 238 15.83 -16.29 7.98
C GLY A 238 14.60 -17.11 7.59
N ASP A 239 14.56 -17.57 6.33
CA ASP A 239 13.48 -18.41 5.80
C ASP A 239 13.39 -19.76 6.55
N TRP A 240 14.54 -20.41 6.76
CA TRP A 240 14.63 -21.65 7.52
C TRP A 240 14.16 -21.50 8.98
N LEU A 241 14.51 -20.40 9.64
CA LEU A 241 14.05 -20.10 11.00
C LEU A 241 12.55 -19.79 11.06
N ALA A 242 12.01 -19.08 10.06
CA ALA A 242 10.58 -18.77 9.96
C ALA A 242 9.75 -20.05 9.81
N ILE A 243 10.16 -20.98 8.95
CA ILE A 243 9.53 -22.29 8.77
C ILE A 243 9.51 -23.08 10.10
N ARG A 244 10.62 -23.06 10.85
CA ARG A 244 10.70 -23.76 12.16
C ARG A 244 9.78 -23.17 13.22
N ARG A 245 9.50 -21.86 13.19
CA ARG A 245 8.51 -21.23 14.07
C ARG A 245 7.08 -21.64 13.69
N ALA A 246 6.74 -21.62 12.40
CA ALA A 246 5.43 -22.07 11.91
C ALA A 246 5.17 -23.57 12.22
N ALA A 247 6.21 -24.42 12.11
CA ALA A 247 6.12 -25.84 12.45
C ALA A 247 5.96 -26.13 13.96
N ARG A 248 6.23 -25.15 14.84
CA ARG A 248 6.15 -25.29 16.31
C ARG A 248 4.80 -24.88 16.93
N GLN A 249 3.78 -24.58 16.12
CA GLN A 249 2.40 -24.41 16.60
C GLN A 249 1.43 -25.34 15.86
N LYS A 250 1.27 -26.54 16.42
CA LYS A 250 0.02 -27.30 16.38
C LYS A 250 -0.28 -27.78 17.82
N TYR A 251 -0.72 -26.87 18.68
CA TYR A 251 -1.57 -27.30 19.79
C TYR A 251 -3.01 -27.17 19.28
N ILE A 252 -3.56 -28.29 18.84
CA ILE A 252 -5.01 -28.45 18.69
C ILE A 252 -5.50 -28.60 20.14
N SER A 253 -6.23 -27.61 20.65
CA SER A 253 -7.03 -27.86 21.85
C SER A 253 -8.04 -28.95 21.52
N PRO A 254 -8.18 -30.01 22.34
CA PRO A 254 -9.34 -30.88 22.24
C PRO A 254 -10.59 -30.01 22.33
N ALA A 255 -11.56 -30.31 21.48
CA ALA A 255 -12.88 -29.72 21.55
C ALA A 255 -13.53 -30.05 22.90
N ASP A 256 -14.22 -29.06 23.46
CA ASP A 256 -15.45 -29.20 24.24
C ASP A 256 -16.40 -28.07 23.80
#